data_AF-A0A0J6FR02-F1
#
_entry.id   AF-A0A0J6FR02-F1
#
_cell.length_a   1.000
_cell.length_b   1.000
_cell.length_c   1.000
_cell.angle_alpha   90.00
_cell.angle_beta   90.00
_cell.angle_gamma   90.00
#
_symmetry.space_group_name_H-M   'P 1'
#
loop_
_entity.id
_entity.type
_entity.pdbx_description
1 polymer ?
#
loop_
_entity_poly.entity_id
_entity_poly.type
_entity_poly.pdbx_seq_one_letter_code
_entity_poly.pdbx_strand_id
1 'polypeptide(L)'
;MVFRDRDTARRRYEPRTALRTTIYSVFTWFSPNDDGTNYPTEVLRAGKTLTRVYSTSVYFPYSERDHEAIDKARLNEQSYFALSFTIAPALPHTDGANLSLKISHSTPISLPRSRPLNNGTNILSASKPFTVRSPAGETDGISPPWFDEADAVLLFASATNGRMYVTLRTLWNENGDLEIRTDGPDWDQQPPSTKAPLLTLSLSPMLSATVPEPPYSASPTSTFPIRYVLLSILKITAFIPLGLEAAISFILSAVIAIIGFLFTTLFWLALFTLVILGGLWYYRGRPDIGEFISDVRTHVRPITDNLQEQWTSWRARWPREQERTLPVSESQVQAVEGDKMG
;
A
#
# COMPACT_ATOMS: atom_id res chain seq x y z
N MET A 1 -73.24 2.04 25.25
CA MET A 1 -72.97 3.43 25.64
C MET A 1 -72.80 3.47 27.16
N VAL A 2 -71.56 3.32 27.64
CA VAL A 2 -71.18 3.47 29.06
C VAL A 2 -69.72 3.94 29.08
N PHE A 3 -69.49 5.07 29.74
CA PHE A 3 -68.20 5.68 30.03
C PHE A 3 -67.52 4.97 31.20
N ARG A 4 -66.18 4.79 31.13
CA ARG A 4 -65.30 4.94 32.30
C ARG A 4 -63.84 5.15 31.89
N ASP A 5 -63.31 6.29 32.34
CA ASP A 5 -61.92 6.67 32.61
C ASP A 5 -60.78 5.73 32.18
N ARG A 6 -59.87 6.28 31.37
CA ARG A 6 -58.46 5.84 31.26
C ARG A 6 -57.55 7.05 31.10
N ASP A 7 -57.28 7.73 32.21
CA ASP A 7 -56.01 8.39 32.42
C ASP A 7 -55.07 7.40 33.11
N THR A 8 -54.04 6.94 32.41
CA THR A 8 -52.77 6.52 33.01
C THR A 8 -51.71 6.28 31.93
N ALA A 9 -50.51 6.81 32.20
CA ALA A 9 -49.22 6.49 31.57
C ALA A 9 -48.82 7.25 30.28
N ARG A 10 -48.77 8.59 30.35
CA ARG A 10 -47.62 9.33 29.81
C ARG A 10 -46.48 9.24 30.83
N ARG A 11 -45.57 8.29 30.68
CA ARG A 11 -44.21 8.39 31.27
C ARG A 11 -43.24 8.70 30.15
N ARG A 12 -42.65 9.90 30.24
CA ARG A 12 -41.44 10.30 29.54
C ARG A 12 -40.37 9.24 29.81
N TYR A 13 -39.89 8.61 28.75
CA TYR A 13 -38.58 7.98 28.77
C TYR A 13 -37.57 9.09 28.49
N GLU A 14 -37.01 9.69 29.54
CA GLU A 14 -35.77 10.44 29.41
C GLU A 14 -34.64 9.41 29.23
N PRO A 15 -33.96 9.35 28.07
CA PRO A 15 -32.69 8.67 28.02
C PRO A 15 -31.71 9.48 28.86
N ARG A 16 -31.13 8.84 29.88
CA ARG A 16 -30.01 9.35 30.68
C ARG A 16 -28.82 9.70 29.77
N THR A 17 -28.81 10.92 29.24
CA THR A 17 -27.77 11.52 28.38
C THR A 17 -26.77 12.38 29.16
N ALA A 18 -26.62 12.16 30.46
CA ALA A 18 -25.75 13.00 31.30
C ALA A 18 -24.44 12.31 31.76
N LEU A 19 -24.22 11.03 31.43
CA LEU A 19 -23.02 10.29 31.89
C LEU A 19 -22.20 9.63 30.77
N ARG A 20 -22.62 9.77 29.51
CA ARG A 20 -21.78 9.40 28.35
C ARG A 20 -21.05 10.60 27.74
N THR A 21 -21.35 11.82 28.13
CA THR A 21 -20.85 13.04 27.48
C THR A 21 -19.47 13.47 27.98
N THR A 22 -18.98 12.92 29.09
CA THR A 22 -17.76 13.41 29.76
C THR A 22 -16.48 12.64 29.37
N ILE A 23 -16.57 11.55 28.60
CA ILE A 23 -15.38 10.82 28.10
C ILE A 23 -15.07 11.18 26.63
N TYR A 24 -15.99 11.82 25.90
CA TYR A 24 -15.79 12.20 24.49
C TYR A 24 -15.18 13.60 24.28
N SER A 25 -14.86 14.33 25.36
CA SER A 25 -14.41 15.73 25.28
C SER A 25 -12.89 15.93 25.36
N VAL A 26 -12.07 14.87 25.32
CA VAL A 26 -10.60 14.99 25.52
C VAL A 26 -9.80 14.86 24.21
N PHE A 27 -10.41 14.48 23.09
CA PHE A 27 -9.71 14.31 21.81
C PHE A 27 -10.47 14.85 20.59
N THR A 28 -11.17 15.98 20.71
CA THR A 28 -11.61 16.74 19.53
C THR A 28 -10.43 17.54 18.98
N TRP A 29 -9.52 16.86 18.28
CA TRP A 29 -8.43 17.49 17.54
C TRP A 29 -8.99 17.98 16.21
N PHE A 30 -9.58 19.17 16.23
CA PHE A 30 -10.32 19.76 15.12
C PHE A 30 -9.48 19.78 13.83
N SER A 31 -10.12 19.47 12.69
CA SER A 31 -9.76 19.97 11.37
C SER A 31 -9.35 21.45 11.48
N PRO A 32 -8.36 21.93 10.69
CA PRO A 32 -8.11 23.36 10.58
C PRO A 32 -9.44 24.11 10.42
N ASN A 33 -9.55 25.29 11.02
CA ASN A 33 -10.71 26.17 10.87
C ASN A 33 -10.74 26.66 9.41
N ASP A 34 -11.12 25.76 8.52
CA ASP A 34 -10.98 25.85 7.09
C ASP A 34 -12.26 26.48 6.53
N ASP A 35 -12.22 27.80 6.48
CA ASP A 35 -13.26 28.66 5.91
C ASP A 35 -13.23 28.67 4.36
N GLY A 36 -12.47 27.76 3.74
CA GLY A 36 -12.35 27.66 2.30
C GLY A 36 -11.53 28.78 1.65
N THR A 37 -11.05 29.78 2.38
CA THR A 37 -10.28 30.90 1.78
C THR A 37 -9.01 31.25 2.54
N ASN A 38 -9.08 31.53 3.84
CA ASN A 38 -7.92 31.97 4.61
C ASN A 38 -6.89 30.84 4.74
N TYR A 39 -7.32 29.65 5.16
CA TYR A 39 -6.43 28.49 5.29
C TYR A 39 -5.76 28.10 3.96
N PRO A 40 -6.50 27.89 2.84
CA PRO A 40 -5.90 27.65 1.53
C PRO A 40 -4.90 28.72 1.09
N THR A 41 -5.24 29.99 1.32
CA THR A 41 -4.40 31.13 0.96
C THR A 41 -3.09 31.11 1.74
N GLU A 42 -3.14 30.93 3.06
CA GLU A 42 -1.94 30.88 3.90
C GLU A 42 -1.03 29.70 3.54
N VAL A 43 -1.60 28.51 3.32
CA VAL A 43 -0.85 27.31 2.95
C VAL A 43 -0.12 27.51 1.62
N LEU A 44 -0.82 28.00 0.59
CA LEU A 44 -0.23 28.19 -0.73
C LEU A 44 0.75 29.36 -0.78
N ARG A 45 0.50 30.47 -0.06
CA ARG A 45 1.47 31.56 0.10
C ARG A 45 2.75 31.12 0.81
N ALA A 46 2.64 30.20 1.76
CA ALA A 46 3.80 29.62 2.45
C ALA A 46 4.58 28.63 1.57
N GLY A 47 4.17 28.38 0.31
CA GLY A 47 4.79 27.40 -0.57
C GLY A 47 4.57 25.95 -0.13
N LYS A 48 3.60 25.71 0.78
CA LYS A 48 3.23 24.37 1.24
C LYS A 48 2.22 23.74 0.29
N THR A 49 2.04 22.43 0.41
CA THR A 49 1.04 21.69 -0.35
C THR A 49 -0.31 21.75 0.34
N LEU A 50 -1.30 22.29 -0.37
CA LEU A 50 -2.71 22.23 0.02
C LEU A 50 -3.32 20.94 -0.50
N THR A 51 -3.76 20.05 0.39
CA THR A 51 -4.48 18.83 -0.01
C THR A 51 -5.95 18.97 0.31
N ARG A 52 -6.81 18.69 -0.67
CA ARG A 52 -8.27 18.75 -0.54
C ARG A 52 -8.90 17.47 -1.04
N VAL A 53 -9.86 16.96 -0.27
CA VAL A 53 -10.69 15.80 -0.62
C VAL A 53 -12.03 16.29 -1.12
N TYR A 54 -12.50 15.70 -2.22
CA TYR A 54 -13.74 16.04 -2.91
C TYR A 54 -14.59 14.80 -3.10
N SER A 55 -15.91 14.97 -3.10
CA SER A 55 -16.85 13.89 -3.38
C SER A 55 -16.94 13.61 -4.88
N THR A 56 -16.73 12.36 -5.29
CA THR A 56 -16.85 11.93 -6.69
C THR A 56 -18.26 12.16 -7.23
N SER A 57 -19.31 11.96 -6.44
CA SER A 57 -20.70 12.09 -6.91
C SER A 57 -21.09 13.54 -7.26
N VAL A 58 -20.45 14.52 -6.64
CA VAL A 58 -20.68 15.95 -6.90
C VAL A 58 -19.99 16.39 -8.19
N TYR A 59 -18.73 16.00 -8.37
CA TYR A 59 -17.92 16.45 -9.50
C TYR A 59 -18.06 15.57 -10.75
N PHE A 60 -18.41 14.30 -10.57
CA PHE A 60 -18.59 13.27 -11.60
C PHE A 60 -19.93 12.51 -11.38
N PRO A 61 -21.08 13.19 -11.52
CA PRO A 61 -22.39 12.63 -11.21
C PRO A 61 -22.79 11.50 -12.15
N TYR A 62 -23.61 10.56 -11.66
CA TYR A 62 -24.12 9.42 -12.42
C TYR A 62 -25.05 9.79 -13.59
N SER A 63 -25.57 11.02 -13.60
CA SER A 63 -26.45 11.54 -14.66
C SER A 63 -25.68 11.96 -15.92
N GLU A 64 -24.38 12.24 -15.81
CA GLU A 64 -23.52 12.69 -16.91
C GLU A 64 -22.72 11.50 -17.46
N ARG A 65 -23.39 10.43 -17.91
CA ARG A 65 -22.71 9.25 -18.51
C ARG A 65 -22.20 9.54 -19.92
N ASP A 66 -21.35 8.66 -20.43
CA ASP A 66 -20.83 8.67 -21.81
C ASP A 66 -19.82 9.80 -22.10
N HIS A 67 -19.15 10.32 -21.07
CA HIS A 67 -18.05 11.25 -21.20
C HIS A 67 -16.76 10.64 -20.66
N GLU A 68 -15.71 10.59 -21.48
CA GLU A 68 -14.44 9.89 -21.16
C GLU A 68 -13.84 10.32 -19.81
N ALA A 69 -13.91 11.60 -19.46
CA ALA A 69 -13.44 12.10 -18.17
C ALA A 69 -14.20 11.51 -16.97
N ILE A 70 -15.51 11.32 -17.10
CA ILE A 70 -16.41 10.84 -16.05
C ILE A 70 -16.27 9.32 -15.92
N ASP A 71 -16.17 8.62 -17.05
CA ASP A 71 -15.98 7.16 -17.07
C ASP A 71 -14.62 6.78 -16.45
N LYS A 72 -13.55 7.51 -16.80
CA LYS A 72 -12.21 7.32 -16.21
C LYS A 72 -12.18 7.59 -14.71
N ALA A 73 -12.88 8.64 -14.28
CA ALA A 73 -13.03 8.99 -12.88
C ALA A 73 -13.72 7.87 -12.07
N ARG A 74 -14.61 7.12 -12.70
CA ARG A 74 -15.51 6.18 -11.99
C ARG A 74 -15.17 4.70 -12.19
N LEU A 75 -14.10 4.39 -12.93
CA LEU A 75 -13.60 3.02 -13.13
C LEU A 75 -13.48 2.18 -11.85
N ASN A 76 -13.08 2.80 -10.75
CA ASN A 76 -12.87 2.13 -9.46
C ASN A 76 -13.99 2.40 -8.43
N GLU A 77 -15.08 3.04 -8.86
CA GLU A 77 -16.28 3.36 -8.07
C GLU A 77 -16.00 4.05 -6.72
N GLN A 78 -14.88 4.77 -6.60
CA GLN A 78 -14.49 5.42 -5.35
C GLN A 78 -15.38 6.63 -5.04
N SER A 79 -15.88 6.73 -3.82
CA SER A 79 -16.75 7.84 -3.40
C SER A 79 -16.03 9.18 -3.29
N TYR A 80 -14.72 9.18 -3.05
CA TYR A 80 -13.94 10.40 -2.85
C TYR A 80 -12.58 10.37 -3.56
N PHE A 81 -12.07 11.56 -3.90
CA PHE A 81 -10.74 11.75 -4.46
C PHE A 81 -10.03 12.96 -3.87
N ALA A 82 -8.70 12.92 -3.78
CA ALA A 82 -7.88 13.94 -3.14
C ALA A 82 -6.93 14.65 -4.12
N LEU A 83 -7.06 15.97 -4.28
CA LEU A 83 -6.12 16.76 -5.07
C LEU A 83 -5.14 17.51 -4.17
N SER A 84 -3.88 17.56 -4.59
CA SER A 84 -2.84 18.34 -3.93
C SER A 84 -2.42 19.52 -4.80
N PHE A 85 -2.38 20.71 -4.25
CA PHE A 85 -2.01 21.93 -4.96
C PHE A 85 -0.76 22.53 -4.34
N THR A 86 0.21 22.86 -5.17
CA THR A 86 1.45 23.51 -4.74
C THR A 86 1.80 24.64 -5.69
N ILE A 87 2.07 25.82 -5.14
CA ILE A 87 2.56 26.95 -5.93
C ILE A 87 4.08 27.06 -5.71
N ALA A 88 4.82 27.08 -6.81
CA ALA A 88 6.27 27.20 -6.81
C ALA A 88 6.71 28.30 -7.78
N PRO A 89 7.92 28.89 -7.63
CA PRO A 89 8.49 29.76 -8.65
C PRO A 89 8.50 29.06 -10.01
N ALA A 90 8.15 29.79 -11.07
CA ALA A 90 8.20 29.22 -12.42
C ALA A 90 9.65 28.86 -12.80
N LEU A 91 9.81 27.81 -13.62
CA LEU A 91 11.11 27.42 -14.14
C LEU A 91 11.69 28.53 -15.04
N PRO A 92 13.02 28.71 -15.08
CA PRO A 92 13.66 29.82 -15.78
C PRO A 92 13.47 29.83 -17.32
N HIS A 93 12.86 28.78 -17.89
CA HIS A 93 12.60 28.64 -19.33
C HIS A 93 11.13 28.93 -19.70
N THR A 94 10.33 29.42 -18.77
CA THR A 94 8.92 29.76 -19.00
C THR A 94 8.75 31.26 -19.14
N ASP A 95 8.69 31.72 -20.39
CA ASP A 95 8.61 33.13 -20.76
C ASP A 95 7.48 33.85 -20.00
N GLY A 96 7.84 34.80 -19.14
CA GLY A 96 6.93 35.77 -18.51
C GLY A 96 6.11 35.27 -17.31
N ALA A 97 6.24 34.01 -16.88
CA ALA A 97 5.57 33.51 -15.67
C ALA A 97 6.50 33.61 -14.45
N ASN A 98 5.98 34.12 -13.33
CA ASN A 98 6.73 34.15 -12.06
C ASN A 98 6.42 32.95 -11.18
N LEU A 99 5.23 32.37 -11.35
CA LEU A 99 4.71 31.29 -10.52
C LEU A 99 4.25 30.13 -11.42
N SER A 100 4.29 28.94 -10.86
CA SER A 100 3.77 27.72 -11.47
C SER A 100 2.90 27.00 -10.44
N LEU A 101 1.80 26.43 -10.91
CA LEU A 101 0.90 25.60 -10.11
C LEU A 101 1.12 24.14 -10.47
N LYS A 102 1.44 23.32 -9.48
CA LYS A 102 1.45 21.86 -9.62
C LYS A 102 0.19 21.28 -9.00
N ILE A 103 -0.49 20.39 -9.73
CA ILE A 103 -1.72 19.73 -9.30
C ILE A 103 -1.44 18.22 -9.21
N SER A 104 -1.37 17.69 -7.99
CA SER A 104 -1.04 16.30 -7.70
C SER A 104 0.23 15.87 -8.47
N HIS A 105 0.15 14.83 -9.29
CA HIS A 105 1.28 14.33 -10.10
C HIS A 105 1.32 14.94 -11.51
N SER A 106 0.70 16.11 -11.75
CA SER A 106 0.74 16.79 -13.04
C SER A 106 2.08 17.47 -13.33
N THR A 107 2.29 17.80 -14.60
CA THR A 107 3.27 18.82 -14.99
C THR A 107 2.86 20.17 -14.41
N PRO A 108 3.80 21.02 -13.93
CA PRO A 108 3.49 22.36 -13.47
C PRO A 108 2.87 23.21 -14.59
N ILE A 109 1.82 23.95 -14.24
CA ILE A 109 1.12 24.89 -15.12
C ILE A 109 1.64 26.30 -14.82
N SER A 110 2.17 26.99 -15.83
CA SER A 110 2.64 28.37 -15.67
C SER A 110 1.49 29.31 -15.38
N LEU A 111 1.64 30.13 -14.33
CA LEU A 111 0.69 31.14 -13.95
C LEU A 111 1.16 32.50 -14.53
N PRO A 112 0.52 33.03 -15.58
CA PRO A 112 0.84 34.35 -16.08
C PRO A 112 0.51 35.43 -15.05
N ARG A 113 1.27 36.52 -15.06
CA ARG A 113 1.14 37.63 -14.10
C ARG A 113 -0.19 38.39 -14.23
N SER A 114 -0.83 38.29 -15.39
CA SER A 114 -2.12 38.91 -15.72
C SER A 114 -2.90 38.01 -16.67
N ARG A 115 -4.23 38.14 -16.67
CA ARG A 115 -5.11 37.48 -17.65
C ARG A 115 -4.56 37.74 -19.06
N PRO A 116 -4.47 36.71 -19.94
CA PRO A 116 -4.10 36.93 -21.33
C PRO A 116 -5.13 37.86 -21.98
N LEU A 117 -4.64 38.97 -22.55
CA LEU A 117 -5.47 39.99 -23.21
C LEU A 117 -5.94 39.44 -24.57
N ASN A 118 -7.08 38.74 -24.59
CA ASN A 118 -7.67 38.29 -25.85
C ASN A 118 -8.45 39.46 -26.49
N ASN A 119 -7.99 39.90 -27.65
CA ASN A 119 -8.65 40.91 -28.49
C ASN A 119 -10.04 40.42 -28.94
N GLY A 120 -11.09 40.87 -28.27
CA GLY A 120 -12.41 41.04 -28.89
C GLY A 120 -13.43 39.90 -28.77
N THR A 121 -13.16 38.81 -28.06
CA THR A 121 -14.19 37.79 -27.77
C THR A 121 -14.20 37.44 -26.28
N ASN A 122 -15.31 37.71 -25.60
CA ASN A 122 -15.63 37.31 -24.21
C ASN A 122 -15.74 35.78 -24.07
N ILE A 123 -14.73 35.04 -24.49
CA ILE A 123 -14.67 33.59 -24.33
C ILE A 123 -13.71 33.35 -23.19
N LEU A 124 -14.26 32.81 -22.09
CA LEU A 124 -13.50 32.23 -20.99
C LEU A 124 -12.39 31.35 -21.59
N SER A 125 -11.12 31.73 -21.36
CA SER A 125 -9.99 31.03 -21.99
C SER A 125 -9.73 29.75 -21.21
N ALA A 126 -10.30 28.64 -21.69
CA ALA A 126 -10.14 27.31 -21.12
C ALA A 126 -8.87 26.64 -21.66
N SER A 127 -8.16 25.92 -20.81
CA SER A 127 -7.07 25.04 -21.25
C SER A 127 -7.60 23.80 -21.96
N LYS A 128 -6.72 23.14 -22.72
CA LYS A 128 -6.96 21.75 -23.11
C LYS A 128 -7.12 20.87 -21.86
N PRO A 129 -7.96 19.82 -21.91
CA PRO A 129 -8.10 18.90 -20.80
C PRO A 129 -6.78 18.18 -20.51
N PHE A 130 -6.50 17.97 -19.23
CA PHE A 130 -5.35 17.20 -18.76
C PHE A 130 -5.77 16.28 -17.62
N THR A 131 -5.25 15.06 -17.62
CA THR A 131 -5.61 14.05 -16.61
C THR A 131 -4.53 13.98 -15.53
N VAL A 132 -4.97 13.98 -14.27
CA VAL A 132 -4.10 13.81 -13.10
C VAL A 132 -4.42 12.51 -12.38
N ARG A 133 -3.38 11.85 -11.88
CA ARG A 133 -3.53 10.69 -10.99
C ARG A 133 -3.67 11.18 -9.56
N SER A 134 -4.79 10.85 -8.94
CA SER A 134 -5.20 11.31 -7.62
C SER A 134 -5.31 10.10 -6.66
N PRO A 135 -4.90 10.20 -5.38
CA PRO A 135 -5.43 9.33 -4.34
C PRO A 135 -6.96 9.36 -4.37
N ALA A 136 -7.58 8.19 -4.20
CA ALA A 136 -9.02 8.03 -4.11
C ALA A 136 -9.35 6.88 -3.17
N GLY A 137 -10.49 7.01 -2.50
CA GLY A 137 -10.80 6.14 -1.39
C GLY A 137 -12.24 6.27 -0.92
N GLU A 138 -12.57 5.40 0.01
CA GLU A 138 -13.81 5.45 0.77
C GLU A 138 -13.58 6.04 2.16
N THR A 139 -14.67 6.48 2.77
CA THR A 139 -14.71 6.81 4.20
C THR A 139 -15.00 5.59 5.06
N ASP A 140 -15.57 4.53 4.47
CA ASP A 140 -15.84 3.27 5.16
C ASP A 140 -14.64 2.31 5.06
N GLY A 141 -14.58 1.34 5.98
CA GLY A 141 -13.50 0.35 6.04
C GLY A 141 -12.49 0.59 7.16
N ILE A 142 -11.28 1.05 6.82
CA ILE A 142 -10.10 1.05 7.72
C ILE A 142 -10.16 2.16 8.79
N SER A 143 -10.96 3.19 8.53
CA SER A 143 -10.98 4.41 9.33
C SER A 143 -12.07 4.33 10.40
N PRO A 144 -11.73 4.51 11.69
CA PRO A 144 -12.74 4.59 12.73
C PRO A 144 -13.74 5.73 12.49
N PRO A 145 -14.98 5.64 13.01
CA PRO A 145 -16.04 6.62 12.74
C PRO A 145 -15.76 8.03 13.31
N TRP A 146 -14.68 8.22 14.06
CA TRP A 146 -14.24 9.50 14.59
C TRP A 146 -13.07 10.12 13.80
N PHE A 147 -12.66 9.52 12.68
CA PHE A 147 -11.72 10.16 11.77
C PHE A 147 -12.45 11.13 10.86
N ASP A 148 -11.87 12.31 10.69
CA ASP A 148 -12.36 13.29 9.73
C ASP A 148 -12.28 12.72 8.31
N GLU A 149 -13.23 13.10 7.46
CA GLU A 149 -13.43 12.55 6.11
C GLU A 149 -12.14 12.54 5.28
N ALA A 150 -11.40 13.65 5.27
CA ALA A 150 -10.17 13.76 4.50
C ALA A 150 -9.07 12.80 4.98
N ASP A 151 -8.94 12.62 6.30
CA ASP A 151 -7.99 11.65 6.88
C ASP A 151 -8.38 10.23 6.49
N ALA A 152 -9.67 9.91 6.60
CA ALA A 152 -10.19 8.59 6.31
C ALA A 152 -9.91 8.17 4.87
N VAL A 153 -10.24 9.05 3.91
CA VAL A 153 -10.03 8.82 2.48
C VAL A 153 -8.55 8.67 2.14
N LEU A 154 -7.69 9.53 2.69
CA LEU A 154 -6.25 9.48 2.40
C LEU A 154 -5.57 8.25 3.03
N LEU A 155 -5.97 7.83 4.23
CA LEU A 155 -5.48 6.61 4.86
C LEU A 155 -5.97 5.37 4.12
N PHE A 156 -7.23 5.35 3.67
CA PHE A 156 -7.76 4.30 2.82
C PHE A 156 -6.98 4.20 1.52
N ALA A 157 -6.80 5.31 0.80
CA ALA A 157 -6.05 5.36 -0.46
C ALA A 157 -4.61 4.88 -0.28
N SER A 158 -3.97 5.19 0.86
CA SER A 158 -2.66 4.62 1.20
C SER A 158 -2.74 3.11 1.41
N ALA A 159 -3.73 2.63 2.15
CA ALA A 159 -3.94 1.22 2.47
C ALA A 159 -4.14 0.33 1.26
N THR A 160 -5.03 0.74 0.37
CA THR A 160 -5.45 -0.04 -0.80
C THR A 160 -4.65 0.30 -2.05
N ASN A 161 -3.73 1.28 -1.97
CA ASN A 161 -3.15 1.95 -3.14
C ASN A 161 -4.25 2.49 -4.09
N GLY A 162 -5.35 2.95 -3.50
CA GLY A 162 -6.52 3.50 -4.18
C GLY A 162 -6.15 4.75 -4.98
N ARG A 163 -6.45 4.73 -6.28
CA ARG A 163 -6.15 5.81 -7.21
C ARG A 163 -7.29 6.03 -8.18
N MET A 164 -7.44 7.27 -8.61
CA MET A 164 -8.40 7.71 -9.61
C MET A 164 -7.73 8.63 -10.62
N TYR A 165 -8.22 8.58 -11.86
CA TYR A 165 -7.80 9.50 -12.92
C TYR A 165 -8.84 10.59 -13.06
N VAL A 166 -8.43 11.82 -12.74
CA VAL A 166 -9.31 12.99 -12.72
C VAL A 166 -8.90 13.87 -13.88
N THR A 167 -9.80 14.11 -14.83
CA THR A 167 -9.53 15.02 -15.96
C THR A 167 -9.99 16.42 -15.59
N LEU A 168 -9.09 17.39 -15.75
CA LEU A 168 -9.23 18.76 -15.29
C LEU A 168 -9.02 19.73 -16.47
N ARG A 169 -9.61 20.92 -16.33
CA ARG A 169 -9.32 22.10 -17.17
C ARG A 169 -9.07 23.30 -16.27
N THR A 170 -8.22 24.21 -16.73
CA THR A 170 -8.10 25.53 -16.13
C THR A 170 -8.87 26.55 -16.93
N LEU A 171 -9.45 27.55 -16.25
CA LEU A 171 -10.31 28.55 -16.84
C LEU A 171 -10.00 29.92 -16.23
N TRP A 172 -9.84 30.94 -17.05
CA TRP A 172 -9.84 32.33 -16.54
C TRP A 172 -11.27 32.84 -16.49
N ASN A 173 -11.74 33.20 -15.29
CA ASN A 173 -13.05 33.79 -15.12
C ASN A 173 -13.07 35.28 -15.54
N GLU A 174 -14.26 35.88 -15.52
CA GLU A 174 -14.44 37.29 -15.91
C GLU A 174 -13.68 38.26 -14.99
N ASN A 175 -13.57 37.89 -13.70
CA ASN A 175 -12.86 38.65 -12.67
C ASN A 175 -11.33 38.58 -12.81
N GLY A 176 -10.82 37.72 -13.69
CA GLY A 176 -9.39 37.51 -13.88
C GLY A 176 -8.76 36.52 -12.89
N ASP A 177 -9.57 35.72 -12.20
CA ASP A 177 -9.09 34.61 -11.38
C ASP A 177 -8.94 33.34 -12.23
N LEU A 178 -7.98 32.51 -11.85
CA LEU A 178 -7.76 31.21 -12.45
C LEU A 178 -8.54 30.14 -11.68
N GLU A 179 -9.49 29.50 -12.34
CA GLU A 179 -10.29 28.41 -11.79
C GLU A 179 -9.80 27.06 -12.31
N ILE A 180 -9.80 26.07 -11.44
CA ILE A 180 -9.56 24.67 -11.77
C ILE A 180 -10.90 23.95 -11.67
N ARG A 181 -11.32 23.34 -12.76
CA ARG A 181 -12.61 22.65 -12.84
C ARG A 181 -12.42 21.24 -13.37
N THR A 182 -13.39 20.37 -13.08
CA THR A 182 -13.46 19.05 -13.69
C THR A 182 -13.89 19.17 -15.14
N ASP A 183 -13.30 18.32 -15.98
CA ASP A 183 -13.76 18.14 -17.35
C ASP A 183 -15.10 17.38 -17.36
N GLY A 184 -15.90 17.58 -18.41
CA GLY A 184 -17.26 17.05 -18.46
C GLY A 184 -17.98 17.40 -19.76
N PRO A 185 -19.25 17.00 -19.89
CA PRO A 185 -20.06 17.35 -21.05
C PRO A 185 -20.21 18.87 -21.18
N ASP A 186 -20.45 19.32 -22.40
CA ASP A 186 -20.79 20.71 -22.76
C ASP A 186 -19.69 21.77 -22.58
N TRP A 187 -18.47 21.40 -22.18
CA TRP A 187 -17.34 22.35 -22.09
C TRP A 187 -17.07 23.14 -23.37
N ASP A 188 -17.36 22.56 -24.54
CA ASP A 188 -17.17 23.20 -25.84
C ASP A 188 -18.30 24.19 -26.19
N GLN A 189 -19.44 24.11 -25.51
CA GLN A 189 -20.60 24.99 -25.68
C GLN A 189 -20.68 26.05 -24.59
N GLN A 190 -20.55 25.62 -23.33
CA GLN A 190 -20.52 26.49 -22.16
C GLN A 190 -19.86 25.76 -20.98
N PRO A 191 -18.86 26.36 -20.31
CA PRO A 191 -18.28 25.75 -19.14
C PRO A 191 -19.37 25.54 -18.06
N PRO A 192 -19.40 24.37 -17.41
CA PRO A 192 -20.47 23.99 -16.50
C PRO A 192 -20.53 24.96 -15.32
N SER A 193 -21.57 25.80 -15.27
CA SER A 193 -21.76 26.83 -14.23
C SER A 193 -22.26 26.26 -12.90
N THR A 194 -22.79 25.04 -12.91
CA THR A 194 -23.46 24.40 -11.77
C THR A 194 -22.48 23.80 -10.75
N LYS A 195 -21.26 23.46 -11.16
CA LYS A 195 -20.23 22.89 -10.28
C LYS A 195 -19.32 23.98 -9.77
N ALA A 196 -19.11 24.02 -8.46
CA ALA A 196 -18.11 24.90 -7.85
C ALA A 196 -16.71 24.54 -8.39
N PRO A 197 -15.82 25.53 -8.63
CA PRO A 197 -14.44 25.25 -8.99
C PRO A 197 -13.72 24.52 -7.85
N LEU A 198 -12.85 23.58 -8.18
CA LEU A 198 -12.04 22.83 -7.21
C LEU A 198 -11.07 23.76 -6.47
N LEU A 199 -10.49 24.71 -7.20
CA LEU A 199 -9.63 25.76 -6.66
C LEU A 199 -9.78 27.00 -7.54
N THR A 200 -9.91 28.15 -6.90
CA THR A 200 -9.87 29.47 -7.55
C THR A 200 -8.66 30.22 -7.02
N LEU A 201 -7.83 30.74 -7.93
CA LEU A 201 -6.63 31.50 -7.61
C LEU A 201 -6.78 32.93 -8.14
N SER A 202 -6.82 33.89 -7.22
CA SER A 202 -6.69 35.31 -7.56
C SER A 202 -5.23 35.72 -7.44
N LEU A 203 -4.62 36.23 -8.50
CA LEU A 203 -3.18 36.53 -8.53
C LEU A 203 -2.85 38.00 -8.26
N SER A 204 -3.84 38.89 -8.29
CA SER A 204 -3.67 40.34 -8.15
C SER A 204 -4.78 40.93 -7.26
N PRO A 205 -4.48 41.79 -6.27
CA PRO A 205 -3.17 42.36 -5.92
C PRO A 205 -2.26 41.47 -5.06
N MET A 206 -2.80 40.42 -4.45
CA MET A 206 -2.05 39.39 -3.72
C MET A 206 -2.63 38.02 -4.03
N LEU A 207 -1.80 36.98 -4.04
CA LEU A 207 -2.24 35.59 -4.23
C LEU A 207 -3.34 35.24 -3.20
N SER A 208 -4.56 35.01 -3.65
CA SER A 208 -5.66 34.49 -2.83
C SER A 208 -6.10 33.16 -3.41
N ALA A 209 -6.41 32.21 -2.55
CA ALA A 209 -6.88 30.89 -2.94
C ALA A 209 -8.20 30.58 -2.26
N THR A 210 -9.18 30.18 -3.04
CA THR A 210 -10.51 29.79 -2.56
C THR A 210 -10.83 28.38 -3.03
N VAL A 211 -11.31 27.55 -2.11
CA VAL A 211 -11.80 26.19 -2.36
C VAL A 211 -13.25 26.09 -1.90
N PRO A 212 -14.02 25.11 -2.39
CA PRO A 212 -15.38 24.86 -1.94
C PRO A 212 -15.43 24.63 -0.43
N GLU A 213 -16.37 25.26 0.27
CA GLU A 213 -16.56 25.03 1.70
C GLU A 213 -17.03 23.59 1.99
N PRO A 214 -16.80 23.07 3.20
CA PRO A 214 -17.42 21.83 3.65
C PRO A 214 -18.95 21.88 3.49
N PRO A 215 -19.61 20.80 3.03
CA PRO A 215 -19.10 19.45 2.86
C PRO A 215 -18.51 19.16 1.47
N TYR A 216 -18.39 20.15 0.58
CA TYR A 216 -17.99 19.92 -0.82
C TYR A 216 -16.48 19.72 -0.98
N SER A 217 -15.69 20.20 -0.03
CA SER A 217 -14.32 19.74 0.13
C SER A 217 -13.84 19.75 1.58
N ALA A 218 -12.90 18.85 1.89
CA ALA A 218 -12.37 18.65 3.23
C ALA A 218 -10.83 18.66 3.23
N SER A 219 -10.23 19.16 4.32
CA SER A 219 -8.78 19.22 4.51
C SER A 219 -8.35 18.14 5.50
N PRO A 220 -7.15 17.54 5.32
CA PRO A 220 -6.59 16.63 6.32
C PRO A 220 -6.36 17.34 7.64
N THR A 221 -6.46 16.59 8.73
CA THR A 221 -6.13 17.12 10.07
C THR A 221 -4.64 17.31 10.24
N SER A 222 -4.24 18.13 11.20
CA SER A 222 -2.84 18.28 11.60
C SER A 222 -2.21 16.96 12.09
N THR A 223 -3.04 16.01 12.54
CA THR A 223 -2.59 14.70 13.03
C THR A 223 -2.47 13.64 11.95
N PHE A 224 -2.93 13.91 10.72
CA PHE A 224 -2.86 12.99 9.58
C PHE A 224 -1.46 12.38 9.38
N PRO A 225 -0.35 13.15 9.40
CA PRO A 225 0.98 12.57 9.17
C PRO A 225 1.35 11.49 10.20
N ILE A 226 0.98 11.70 11.47
CA ILE A 226 1.22 10.74 12.55
C ILE A 226 0.42 9.46 12.30
N ARG A 227 -0.88 9.61 11.98
CA ARG A 227 -1.77 8.47 11.66
C ARG A 227 -1.27 7.67 10.46
N TYR A 228 -0.80 8.36 9.42
CA TYR A 228 -0.24 7.75 8.23
C TYR A 228 1.03 6.94 8.53
N VAL A 229 1.93 7.48 9.36
CA VAL A 229 3.16 6.78 9.77
C VAL A 229 2.82 5.53 10.59
N LEU A 230 1.91 5.64 11.56
CA LEU A 230 1.44 4.50 12.36
C LEU A 230 0.87 3.39 11.48
N LEU A 231 0.01 3.74 10.51
CA LEU A 231 -0.56 2.79 9.57
C LEU A 231 0.52 2.15 8.66
N SER A 232 1.52 2.92 8.27
CA SER A 232 2.65 2.41 7.46
C SER A 232 3.49 1.41 8.24
N ILE A 233 3.77 1.66 9.52
CA ILE A 233 4.46 0.71 10.40
C ILE A 233 3.60 -0.54 10.60
N LEU A 234 2.30 -0.36 10.90
CA LEU A 234 1.38 -1.48 11.14
C LEU A 234 1.32 -2.42 9.93
N LYS A 235 1.22 -1.87 8.71
CA LYS A 235 1.29 -2.63 7.46
C LYS A 235 2.54 -3.50 7.36
N ILE A 236 3.72 -2.93 7.61
CA ILE A 236 4.98 -3.68 7.55
C ILE A 236 4.98 -4.79 8.60
N THR A 237 4.56 -4.49 9.83
CA THR A 237 4.52 -5.48 10.91
C THR A 237 3.51 -6.60 10.66
N ALA A 238 2.43 -6.36 9.93
CA ALA A 238 1.44 -7.37 9.59
C ALA A 238 1.99 -8.46 8.65
N PHE A 239 3.05 -8.17 7.87
CA PHE A 239 3.69 -9.18 7.02
C PHE A 239 4.65 -10.11 7.77
N ILE A 240 5.11 -9.74 8.96
CA ILE A 240 6.02 -10.55 9.79
C ILE A 240 5.39 -11.90 10.18
N PRO A 241 4.17 -11.97 10.74
CA PRO A 241 3.57 -13.26 11.09
C PRO A 241 3.27 -14.12 9.87
N LEU A 242 2.88 -13.53 8.72
CA LEU A 242 2.66 -14.28 7.47
C LEU A 242 3.95 -14.91 6.94
N GLY A 243 5.07 -14.18 6.99
CA GLY A 243 6.38 -14.73 6.61
C GLY A 243 6.84 -15.84 7.55
N LEU A 244 6.59 -15.69 8.85
CA LEU A 244 6.92 -16.71 9.85
C LEU A 244 6.10 -17.99 9.67
N GLU A 245 4.79 -17.87 9.44
CA GLU A 245 3.91 -19.01 9.18
C GLU A 245 4.32 -19.79 7.93
N ALA A 246 4.64 -19.09 6.84
CA ALA A 246 5.13 -19.72 5.61
C ALA A 246 6.46 -20.45 5.83
N ALA A 247 7.40 -19.85 6.56
CA ALA A 247 8.68 -20.46 6.87
C ALA A 247 8.53 -21.72 7.73
N ILE A 248 7.70 -21.67 8.80
CA ILE A 248 7.43 -22.82 9.66
C ILE A 248 6.76 -23.94 8.87
N SER A 249 5.76 -23.61 8.05
CA SER A 249 5.05 -24.60 7.21
C SER A 249 5.98 -25.28 6.22
N PHE A 250 6.89 -24.52 5.59
CA PHE A 250 7.88 -25.07 4.67
C PHE A 250 8.84 -26.05 5.39
N ILE A 251 9.36 -25.66 6.56
CA ILE A 251 10.27 -26.51 7.34
C ILE A 251 9.55 -27.80 7.78
N LEU A 252 8.33 -27.68 8.31
CA LEU A 252 7.56 -28.84 8.76
C LEU A 252 7.24 -29.80 7.60
N SER A 253 6.85 -29.25 6.44
CA SER A 253 6.60 -30.03 5.22
C SER A 253 7.84 -30.76 4.74
N ALA A 254 9.01 -30.09 4.72
CA ALA A 254 10.27 -30.70 4.35
C ALA A 254 10.66 -31.85 5.30
N VAL A 255 10.50 -31.66 6.62
CA VAL A 255 10.76 -32.69 7.62
C VAL A 255 9.85 -33.91 7.42
N ILE A 256 8.55 -33.69 7.24
CA ILE A 256 7.59 -34.78 7.00
C ILE A 256 7.92 -35.51 5.70
N ALA A 257 8.29 -34.80 4.63
CA ALA A 257 8.67 -35.39 3.36
C ALA A 257 9.94 -36.26 3.49
N ILE A 258 10.95 -35.79 4.23
CA ILE A 258 12.18 -36.56 4.50
C ILE A 258 11.84 -37.84 5.29
N ILE A 259 11.04 -37.72 6.35
CA ILE A 259 10.62 -38.88 7.17
C ILE A 259 9.84 -39.87 6.30
N GLY A 260 8.88 -39.39 5.51
CA GLY A 260 8.08 -40.21 4.60
C GLY A 260 8.94 -40.90 3.54
N PHE A 261 9.90 -40.19 2.95
CA PHE A 261 10.85 -40.75 2.00
C PHE A 261 11.67 -41.87 2.63
N LEU A 262 12.27 -41.63 3.81
CA LEU A 262 13.05 -42.62 4.56
C LEU A 262 12.23 -43.86 4.91
N PHE A 263 11.00 -43.66 5.43
CA PHE A 263 10.11 -44.77 5.75
C PHE A 263 9.76 -45.60 4.52
N THR A 264 9.45 -44.94 3.41
CA THR A 264 9.09 -45.60 2.14
C THR A 264 10.28 -46.35 1.56
N THR A 265 11.47 -45.76 1.57
CA THR A 265 12.70 -46.44 1.09
C THR A 265 13.04 -47.64 1.95
N LEU A 266 13.02 -47.50 3.28
CA LEU A 266 13.29 -48.62 4.19
C LEU A 266 12.26 -49.74 4.05
N PHE A 267 10.97 -49.40 3.89
CA PHE A 267 9.91 -50.38 3.67
C PHE A 267 10.14 -51.19 2.39
N TRP A 268 10.40 -50.54 1.26
CA TRP A 268 10.67 -51.23 0.00
C TRP A 268 11.95 -52.05 0.06
N LEU A 269 13.00 -51.56 0.70
CA LEU A 269 14.26 -52.29 0.86
C LEU A 269 14.07 -53.54 1.73
N ALA A 270 13.29 -53.46 2.80
CA ALA A 270 12.89 -54.61 3.62
C ALA A 270 12.04 -55.61 2.82
N LEU A 271 11.10 -55.13 2.00
CA LEU A 271 10.28 -56.00 1.16
C LEU A 271 11.12 -56.73 0.09
N PHE A 272 12.01 -56.02 -0.60
CA PHE A 272 12.92 -56.61 -1.59
C PHE A 272 13.84 -57.64 -0.97
N THR A 273 14.43 -57.34 0.19
CA THR A 273 15.28 -58.30 0.91
C THR A 273 14.49 -59.53 1.33
N LEU A 274 13.25 -59.39 1.80
CA LEU A 274 12.37 -60.51 2.12
C LEU A 274 12.04 -61.35 0.88
N VAL A 275 11.72 -60.75 -0.26
CA VAL A 275 11.46 -61.47 -1.51
C VAL A 275 12.69 -62.22 -1.99
N ILE A 276 13.87 -61.60 -1.97
CA ILE A 276 15.14 -62.24 -2.37
C ILE A 276 15.48 -63.40 -1.45
N LEU A 277 15.42 -63.19 -0.12
CA LEU A 277 15.69 -64.24 0.87
C LEU A 277 14.67 -65.38 0.77
N GLY A 278 13.39 -65.05 0.59
CA GLY A 278 12.33 -66.03 0.38
C GLY A 278 12.51 -66.82 -0.91
N GLY A 279 12.93 -66.17 -1.99
CA GLY A 279 13.27 -66.81 -3.27
C GLY A 279 14.48 -67.75 -3.16
N LEU A 280 15.55 -67.31 -2.48
CA LEU A 280 16.72 -68.15 -2.17
C LEU A 280 16.36 -69.35 -1.29
N TRP A 281 15.53 -69.14 -0.27
CA TRP A 281 15.04 -70.19 0.61
C TRP A 281 14.20 -71.22 -0.16
N TYR A 282 13.32 -70.75 -1.04
CA TYR A 282 12.51 -71.61 -1.91
C TYR A 282 13.37 -72.40 -2.90
N TYR A 283 14.33 -71.74 -3.56
CA TYR A 283 15.21 -72.37 -4.55
C TYR A 283 16.11 -73.44 -3.94
N ARG A 284 16.55 -73.27 -2.68
CA ARG A 284 17.35 -74.25 -1.94
C ARG A 284 16.53 -75.42 -1.35
N GLY A 285 15.25 -75.54 -1.70
CA GLY A 285 14.43 -76.67 -1.27
C GLY A 285 13.86 -76.54 0.14
N ARG A 286 13.70 -75.30 0.64
CA ARG A 286 13.12 -74.99 1.96
C ARG A 286 13.88 -75.64 3.14
N PRO A 287 15.19 -75.39 3.27
CA PRO A 287 15.95 -75.84 4.43
C PRO A 287 15.39 -75.26 5.74
N ASP A 288 15.76 -75.84 6.88
CA ASP A 288 15.35 -75.31 8.18
C ASP A 288 15.77 -73.84 8.31
N ILE A 289 14.88 -73.01 8.86
CA ILE A 289 15.02 -71.56 8.85
C ILE A 289 16.24 -71.14 9.68
N GLY A 290 16.55 -71.86 10.76
CA GLY A 290 17.71 -71.57 11.61
C GLY A 290 19.03 -71.78 10.87
N GLU A 291 19.14 -72.88 10.13
CA GLU A 291 20.33 -73.23 9.34
C GLU A 291 20.51 -72.28 8.15
N PHE A 292 19.43 -71.94 7.45
CA PHE A 292 19.44 -70.96 6.35
C PHE A 292 19.87 -69.56 6.80
N ILE A 293 19.33 -69.07 7.92
CA ILE A 293 19.71 -67.75 8.46
C ILE A 293 21.17 -67.74 8.91
N SER A 294 21.65 -68.83 9.49
CA SER A 294 23.06 -68.97 9.88
C SER A 294 23.99 -68.90 8.66
N ASP A 295 23.66 -69.62 7.59
CA ASP A 295 24.43 -69.64 6.35
C ASP A 295 24.40 -68.31 5.58
N VAL A 296 23.25 -67.63 5.53
CA VAL A 296 23.17 -66.28 4.97
C VAL A 296 23.99 -65.31 5.81
N ARG A 297 23.92 -65.41 7.14
CA ARG A 297 24.69 -64.56 8.05
C ARG A 297 26.19 -64.75 7.87
N THR A 298 26.69 -65.98 7.70
CA THR A 298 28.13 -66.23 7.48
C THR A 298 28.61 -65.67 6.14
N HIS A 299 27.79 -65.68 5.09
CA HIS A 299 28.14 -65.08 3.79
C HIS A 299 28.05 -63.55 3.78
N VAL A 300 27.14 -62.96 4.56
CA VAL A 300 26.96 -61.50 4.62
C VAL A 300 27.93 -60.81 5.59
N ARG A 301 28.36 -61.50 6.66
CA ARG A 301 29.28 -60.97 7.67
C ARG A 301 30.54 -60.30 7.12
N PRO A 302 31.29 -60.91 6.18
CA PRO A 302 32.50 -60.29 5.65
C PRO A 302 32.23 -59.00 4.87
N ILE A 303 31.05 -58.89 4.24
CA ILE A 303 30.64 -57.68 3.51
C ILE A 303 30.30 -56.57 4.51
N THR A 304 29.56 -56.90 5.59
CA THR A 304 29.22 -55.92 6.62
C THR A 304 30.45 -55.47 7.41
N ASP A 305 31.40 -56.37 7.68
CA ASP A 305 32.63 -56.05 8.40
C ASP A 305 33.55 -55.13 7.57
N ASN A 306 33.66 -55.39 6.25
CA ASN A 306 34.40 -54.52 5.32
C ASN A 306 33.76 -53.12 5.21
N LEU A 307 32.43 -53.03 5.15
CA LEU A 307 31.74 -51.73 5.14
C LEU A 307 31.94 -50.96 6.46
N GLN A 308 31.96 -51.66 7.59
CA GLN A 308 32.23 -51.06 8.90
C GLN A 308 33.68 -50.53 9.01
N GLU A 309 34.66 -51.27 8.48
CA GLU A 309 36.07 -50.85 8.39
C GLU A 309 36.24 -49.65 7.45
N GLN A 310 35.57 -49.63 6.30
CA GLN A 310 35.58 -48.49 5.38
C GLN A 310 34.94 -47.24 6.01
N TRP A 311 33.82 -47.40 6.71
CA TRP A 311 33.15 -46.30 7.38
C TRP A 311 33.96 -45.72 8.54
N THR A 312 34.59 -46.58 9.36
CA THR A 312 35.44 -46.14 10.47
C THR A 312 36.73 -45.47 9.97
N SER A 313 37.35 -46.00 8.92
CA SER A 313 38.53 -45.37 8.31
C SER A 313 38.21 -44.03 7.64
N TRP A 314 37.02 -43.89 7.03
CA TRP A 314 36.53 -42.63 6.48
C TRP A 314 36.25 -41.59 7.57
N ARG A 315 35.53 -41.96 8.64
CA ARG A 315 35.33 -41.07 9.81
C ARG A 315 36.64 -40.60 10.44
N ALA A 316 37.65 -41.48 10.51
CA ALA A 316 38.97 -41.15 11.07
C ALA A 316 39.82 -40.26 10.14
N ARG A 317 39.42 -40.10 8.87
CA ARG A 317 40.07 -39.24 7.88
C ARG A 317 39.43 -37.84 7.84
N TRP A 318 38.14 -37.74 8.18
CA TRP A 318 37.35 -36.51 8.16
C TRP A 318 37.95 -35.31 8.93
N PRO A 319 38.52 -35.46 10.14
CA PRO A 319 39.14 -34.33 10.85
C PRO A 319 40.42 -33.82 10.15
N ARG A 320 41.16 -34.71 9.47
CA ARG A 320 42.45 -34.40 8.84
C ARG A 320 42.33 -33.71 7.48
N GLU A 321 41.18 -33.84 6.82
CA GLU A 321 40.90 -33.13 5.57
C GLU A 321 40.42 -31.69 5.84
N GLN A 322 39.72 -31.41 6.96
CA GLN A 322 39.40 -30.04 7.37
C GLN A 322 40.64 -29.19 7.68
N GLU A 323 41.67 -29.77 8.30
CA GLU A 323 42.93 -29.06 8.61
C GLU A 323 43.75 -28.72 7.34
N ARG A 324 43.63 -29.50 6.25
CA ARG A 324 44.31 -29.20 4.97
C ARG A 324 43.63 -28.12 4.13
N THR A 325 42.37 -27.78 4.43
CA THR A 325 41.61 -26.75 3.70
C THR A 325 41.62 -25.38 4.37
N LEU A 326 42.27 -25.21 5.52
CA LEU A 326 42.55 -23.88 6.05
C LEU A 326 43.67 -23.24 5.22
N PRO A 327 43.46 -22.07 4.59
CA PRO A 327 44.53 -21.39 3.89
C PRO A 327 45.62 -21.04 4.90
N VAL A 328 46.87 -21.37 4.54
CA VAL A 328 48.06 -20.88 5.23
C VAL A 328 47.94 -19.37 5.35
N SER A 329 47.84 -18.87 6.58
CA SER A 329 47.90 -17.45 6.91
C SER A 329 49.05 -16.77 6.16
N GLU A 330 48.75 -15.66 5.46
CA GLU A 330 49.65 -14.80 4.68
C GLU A 330 50.89 -14.23 5.45
N SER A 331 51.15 -14.69 6.67
CA SER A 331 52.22 -14.18 7.53
C SER A 331 53.60 -14.83 7.32
N GLN A 332 53.77 -15.76 6.38
CA GLN A 332 55.08 -16.39 6.09
C GLN A 332 55.74 -15.99 4.77
N VAL A 333 55.12 -15.14 3.94
CA VAL A 333 55.75 -14.69 2.66
C VAL A 333 56.61 -13.43 2.84
N GLN A 334 56.47 -12.68 3.93
CA GLN A 334 57.27 -11.46 4.16
C GLN A 334 58.64 -11.66 4.81
N ALA A 335 59.05 -12.88 5.17
CA ALA A 335 60.35 -13.11 5.83
C ALA A 335 61.50 -13.49 4.87
N VAL A 336 61.24 -13.66 3.57
CA VAL A 336 62.27 -14.08 2.58
C VAL A 336 62.60 -12.97 1.56
N GLU A 337 61.83 -11.89 1.51
CA GLU A 337 62.01 -10.80 0.54
C GLU A 337 62.54 -9.48 1.17
N GLY A 338 63.10 -9.58 2.39
CA GLY A 338 63.75 -8.46 3.10
C GLY A 338 65.28 -8.53 3.15
N ASP A 339 65.91 -9.61 2.70
CA ASP A 339 67.36 -9.85 2.85
C ASP A 339 68.15 -9.70 1.53
N LYS A 340 67.60 -8.93 0.59
CA LYS A 340 68.29 -8.49 -0.63
C LYS A 340 67.93 -7.05 -0.98
N MET A 341 68.12 -6.10 -0.07
CA MET A 341 68.52 -4.71 -0.36
C MET A 341 68.91 -4.05 0.96
N GLY A 342 70.21 -3.86 1.21
CA GLY A 342 70.73 -3.11 2.36
C GLY A 342 72.08 -3.60 2.82
#